data_AF-A0A834ZLA9-F1
#
_entry.id   AF-A0A834ZLA9-F1
#
_cell.length_a   1.000
_cell.length_b   1.000
_cell.length_c   1.000
_cell.angle_alpha   90.00
_cell.angle_beta   90.00
_cell.angle_gamma   90.00
#
_symmetry.space_group_name_H-M   'P 1'
#
loop_
_entity.id
_entity.type
_entity.pdbx_description
1 polymer ?
#
loop_
_entity_poly.entity_id
_entity_poly.type
_entity_poly.pdbx_seq_one_letter_code
_entity_poly.pdbx_strand_id
1 'polypeptide(L)'
;MSSTGQQGDMPPSSSSAPRRRGVNKLKRVQEATEPLVVESNTYGQPCNHVECPLARFIGLLIRDPNLVDINVKDWRKVPNDRKEMLYDTICAKFNGLEGPKVKKWVMGKMGDLFCGWRQEIRDSHFDLDMPLHDQYRHFDHRVDPDQWRQYVDYLHTPEANVISKRNKANQGK
;
A
#
# COMPACT_ATOMS: atom_id res chain seq x y z
N MET A 1 49.02 -34.88 37.89
CA MET A 1 47.85 -35.60 37.37
C MET A 1 46.63 -34.75 37.65
N SER A 2 45.94 -34.33 36.58
CA SER A 2 44.52 -33.90 36.57
C SER A 2 44.20 -32.61 37.34
N SER A 3 43.37 -31.67 36.88
CA SER A 3 42.61 -31.51 35.64
C SER A 3 41.82 -30.20 35.72
N THR A 4 41.47 -29.65 34.55
CA THR A 4 40.23 -28.90 34.27
C THR A 4 40.07 -27.50 34.88
N GLY A 5 39.71 -26.45 34.15
CA GLY A 5 39.34 -26.30 32.75
C GLY A 5 38.85 -24.87 32.53
N GLN A 6 39.32 -24.24 31.46
CA GLN A 6 38.92 -22.89 31.03
C GLN A 6 37.43 -22.85 30.70
N GLN A 7 36.69 -21.89 31.29
CA GLN A 7 35.39 -21.49 30.79
C GLN A 7 35.60 -20.53 29.62
N GLY A 8 35.15 -20.97 28.45
CA GLY A 8 35.14 -20.19 27.23
C GLY A 8 34.06 -19.12 27.25
N ASP A 9 34.46 -17.95 26.79
CA ASP A 9 33.63 -16.81 26.42
C ASP A 9 32.67 -17.22 25.28
N MET A 10 31.36 -17.21 25.52
CA MET A 10 30.34 -17.30 24.46
C MET A 10 29.76 -15.91 24.22
N PRO A 11 29.82 -15.36 22.99
CA PRO A 11 29.11 -14.14 22.66
C PRO A 11 27.60 -14.41 22.55
N PRO A 12 26.75 -13.39 22.82
CA PRO A 12 25.30 -13.55 22.81
C PRO A 12 24.79 -13.80 21.40
N SER A 13 23.88 -14.77 21.31
CA SER A 13 23.11 -15.15 20.12
C SER A 13 22.51 -13.91 19.43
N SER A 14 22.96 -13.62 18.21
CA SER A 14 22.36 -12.56 17.39
C SER A 14 20.92 -12.98 17.06
N SER A 15 19.94 -12.35 17.70
CA SER A 15 18.55 -12.40 17.26
C SER A 15 18.44 -11.67 15.93
N SER A 16 18.68 -12.38 14.83
CA SER A 16 18.42 -11.83 13.51
C SER A 16 16.92 -11.60 13.39
N ALA A 17 16.51 -10.33 13.37
CA ALA A 17 15.13 -9.94 13.09
C ALA A 17 14.70 -10.61 11.77
N PRO A 18 13.46 -11.15 11.69
CA PRO A 18 12.99 -11.81 10.48
C PRO A 18 13.12 -10.85 9.29
N ARG A 19 13.83 -11.31 8.25
CA ARG A 19 14.03 -10.53 7.02
C ARG A 19 12.66 -10.15 6.47
N ARG A 20 12.33 -8.86 6.54
CA ARG A 20 11.15 -8.32 5.87
C ARG A 20 11.32 -8.57 4.38
N ARG A 21 10.32 -9.18 3.73
CA ARG A 21 10.35 -9.40 2.28
C ARG A 21 10.51 -8.04 1.59
N GLY A 22 11.52 -7.92 0.73
CA GLY A 22 11.73 -6.70 -0.05
C GLY A 22 10.53 -6.38 -0.94
N VAL A 23 10.46 -5.14 -1.41
CA VAL A 23 9.39 -4.68 -2.31
C VAL A 23 9.36 -5.56 -3.56
N ASN A 24 8.22 -6.21 -3.83
CA ASN A 24 8.05 -7.03 -5.02
C ASN A 24 7.89 -6.10 -6.23
N LYS A 25 8.92 -6.05 -7.08
CA LYS A 25 8.96 -5.22 -8.29
C LYS A 25 8.03 -5.72 -9.42
N LEU A 26 7.34 -6.85 -9.22
CA LEU A 26 6.43 -7.47 -10.20
C LEU A 26 7.06 -7.59 -11.59
N LYS A 27 8.35 -7.97 -11.64
CA LYS A 27 9.11 -8.13 -12.89
C LYS A 27 8.35 -8.94 -13.94
N ARG A 28 7.73 -10.04 -13.52
CA ARG A 28 6.89 -10.88 -14.40
C ARG A 28 5.75 -10.12 -15.09
N VAL A 29 5.16 -9.11 -14.46
CA VAL A 29 4.10 -8.28 -15.06
C VAL A 29 4.71 -7.13 -15.88
N GLN A 30 5.77 -6.51 -15.38
CA GLN A 30 6.40 -5.36 -16.02
C GLN A 30 7.14 -5.75 -17.32
N GLU A 31 7.89 -6.86 -17.27
CA GLU A 31 8.72 -7.42 -18.35
C GLU A 31 7.94 -8.39 -19.25
N ALA A 32 6.65 -8.62 -18.97
CA ALA A 32 5.82 -9.45 -19.85
C ALA A 32 5.73 -8.80 -21.24
N THR A 33 6.12 -9.56 -22.27
CA THR A 33 5.99 -9.17 -23.68
C THR A 33 4.53 -9.12 -24.11
N GLU A 34 3.70 -10.00 -23.55
CA GLU A 34 2.26 -10.08 -23.82
C GLU A 34 1.44 -9.78 -22.55
N PRO A 35 0.31 -9.07 -22.65
CA PRO A 35 -0.57 -8.84 -21.52
C PRO A 35 -1.08 -10.13 -20.89
N LEU A 36 -1.13 -10.18 -19.56
CA LEU A 36 -1.64 -11.34 -18.82
C LEU A 36 -3.17 -11.43 -18.99
N VAL A 37 -3.68 -12.59 -19.38
CA VAL A 37 -5.12 -12.79 -19.57
C VAL A 37 -5.84 -12.94 -18.23
N VAL A 38 -6.81 -12.07 -17.98
CA VAL A 38 -7.68 -12.10 -16.81
C VAL A 38 -9.01 -12.75 -17.19
N GLU A 39 -9.33 -13.86 -16.54
CA GLU A 39 -10.64 -14.47 -16.62
C GLU A 39 -11.51 -13.95 -15.47
N SER A 40 -12.72 -13.54 -15.79
CA SER A 40 -13.66 -12.96 -14.82
C SER A 40 -14.90 -13.83 -14.65
N ASN A 41 -15.41 -13.93 -13.42
CA ASN A 41 -16.67 -14.60 -13.12
C ASN A 41 -17.90 -13.75 -13.55
N THR A 42 -19.11 -14.24 -13.29
CA THR A 42 -20.38 -13.55 -13.63
C THR A 42 -20.56 -12.18 -12.96
N TYR A 43 -19.82 -11.93 -11.88
CA TYR A 43 -19.78 -10.66 -11.14
C TYR A 43 -18.68 -9.72 -11.63
N GLY A 44 -17.87 -10.12 -12.61
CA GLY A 44 -16.74 -9.35 -13.13
C GLY A 44 -15.50 -9.38 -12.23
N GLN A 45 -15.42 -10.34 -11.30
CA GLN A 45 -14.26 -10.52 -10.44
C GLN A 45 -13.27 -11.47 -11.09
N PRO A 46 -11.97 -11.16 -11.11
CA PRO A 46 -10.94 -12.10 -11.56
C PRO A 46 -11.01 -13.42 -10.78
N CYS A 47 -11.00 -14.55 -11.47
CA CYS A 47 -11.13 -15.87 -10.85
C CYS A 47 -10.01 -16.86 -11.21
N ASN A 48 -8.99 -16.41 -11.94
CA ASN A 48 -7.83 -17.21 -12.31
C ASN A 48 -6.58 -16.83 -11.50
N HIS A 49 -5.47 -17.54 -11.76
CA HIS A 49 -4.18 -17.32 -11.09
C HIS A 49 -3.55 -15.92 -11.32
N VAL A 50 -4.16 -15.08 -12.17
CA VAL A 50 -3.74 -13.71 -12.47
C VAL A 50 -4.34 -12.69 -11.49
N GLU A 51 -5.36 -13.04 -10.70
CA GLU A 51 -5.96 -12.15 -9.69
C GLU A 51 -4.91 -11.55 -8.74
N CYS A 52 -4.06 -12.40 -8.16
CA CYS A 52 -3.02 -11.95 -7.22
C CYS A 52 -2.00 -11.01 -7.88
N PRO A 53 -1.41 -11.34 -9.04
CA PRO A 53 -0.59 -10.41 -9.83
C PRO A 53 -1.29 -9.08 -10.15
N LEU A 54 -2.55 -9.11 -10.57
CA LEU A 54 -3.35 -7.92 -10.87
C LEU A 54 -3.50 -7.02 -9.64
N ALA A 55 -3.95 -7.56 -8.51
CA ALA A 55 -4.12 -6.81 -7.27
C ALA A 55 -2.79 -6.18 -6.79
N ARG A 56 -1.68 -6.90 -6.94
CA ARG A 56 -0.35 -6.37 -6.61
C ARG A 56 0.08 -5.25 -7.55
N PHE A 57 -0.21 -5.37 -8.84
CA PHE A 57 0.12 -4.33 -9.83
C PHE A 57 -0.71 -3.07 -9.60
N ILE A 58 -2.01 -3.21 -9.34
CA ILE A 58 -2.87 -2.09 -8.93
C ILE A 58 -2.28 -1.42 -7.69
N GLY A 59 -1.94 -2.20 -6.67
CA GLY A 59 -1.34 -1.67 -5.45
C GLY A 59 0.01 -0.96 -5.67
N LEU A 60 0.77 -1.34 -6.69
CA LEU A 60 2.01 -0.65 -7.04
C LEU A 60 1.73 0.74 -7.63
N LEU A 61 0.76 0.86 -8.54
CA LEU A 61 0.40 2.15 -9.13
C LEU A 61 -0.23 3.11 -8.10
N ILE A 62 -1.09 2.58 -7.22
CA ILE A 62 -1.76 3.37 -6.18
C ILE A 62 -0.77 3.96 -5.16
N ARG A 63 0.38 3.30 -4.97
CA ARG A 63 1.42 3.73 -4.03
C ARG A 63 2.48 4.62 -4.67
N ASP A 64 2.36 4.91 -5.96
CA ASP A 64 3.28 5.83 -6.64
C ASP A 64 2.85 7.27 -6.37
N PRO A 65 3.68 8.08 -5.69
CA PRO A 65 3.33 9.45 -5.30
C PRO A 65 3.11 10.38 -6.50
N ASN A 66 3.63 10.03 -7.68
CA ASN A 66 3.42 10.79 -8.93
C ASN A 66 2.04 10.52 -9.55
N LEU A 67 1.45 9.36 -9.25
CA LEU A 67 0.15 8.95 -9.79
C LEU A 67 -0.97 9.27 -8.81
N VAL A 68 -0.78 8.99 -7.52
CA VAL A 68 -1.80 9.18 -6.49
C VAL A 68 -1.17 9.82 -5.26
N ASP A 69 -1.62 11.03 -4.94
CA ASP A 69 -1.19 11.77 -3.75
C ASP A 69 -1.88 11.23 -2.48
N ILE A 70 -1.09 10.93 -1.45
CA ILE A 70 -1.57 10.47 -0.14
C ILE A 70 -2.44 11.52 0.58
N ASN A 71 -2.28 12.79 0.25
CA ASN A 71 -3.05 13.90 0.80
C ASN A 71 -4.51 13.89 0.34
N VAL A 72 -4.86 13.11 -0.69
CA VAL A 72 -6.26 12.93 -1.09
C VAL A 72 -7.02 12.20 0.02
N LYS A 73 -7.98 12.90 0.62
CA LYS A 73 -8.70 12.42 1.82
C LYS A 73 -9.65 11.24 1.56
N ASP A 74 -10.13 11.07 0.33
CA ASP A 74 -11.07 10.01 -0.06
C ASP A 74 -10.82 9.64 -1.53
N TRP A 75 -10.79 8.36 -1.88
CA TRP A 75 -10.63 7.87 -3.26
C TRP A 75 -11.63 8.52 -4.24
N ARG A 76 -12.85 8.82 -3.76
CA ARG A 76 -13.87 9.51 -4.55
C ARG A 76 -13.41 10.89 -5.04
N LYS A 77 -12.49 11.55 -4.31
CA LYS A 77 -11.93 12.86 -4.65
C LYS A 77 -10.73 12.81 -5.60
N VAL A 78 -10.18 11.63 -5.88
CA VAL A 78 -9.16 11.50 -6.94
C VAL A 78 -9.81 11.88 -8.28
N PRO A 79 -9.18 12.77 -9.08
CA PRO A 79 -9.73 13.19 -10.38
C PRO A 79 -10.06 12.00 -11.28
N ASN A 80 -11.17 12.07 -12.02
CA ASN A 80 -11.60 10.97 -12.88
C ASN A 80 -10.57 10.67 -13.97
N ASP A 81 -9.97 11.69 -14.57
CA ASP A 81 -8.91 11.52 -15.58
C ASP A 81 -7.73 10.72 -15.04
N ARG A 82 -7.39 10.91 -13.75
CA ARG A 82 -6.33 10.15 -13.08
C ARG A 82 -6.73 8.69 -12.89
N LYS A 83 -7.98 8.42 -12.48
CA LYS A 83 -8.52 7.07 -12.33
C LYS A 83 -8.57 6.33 -13.67
N GLU A 84 -8.98 7.01 -14.73
CA GLU A 84 -9.02 6.45 -16.08
C GLU A 84 -7.61 6.16 -16.60
N MET A 85 -6.65 7.08 -16.44
CA MET A 85 -5.24 6.82 -16.80
C MET A 85 -4.66 5.60 -16.05
N LEU A 86 -4.96 5.46 -14.75
CA LEU A 86 -4.56 4.28 -13.98
C LEU A 86 -5.19 3.01 -14.53
N TYR A 87 -6.47 3.06 -14.89
CA TYR A 87 -7.19 1.95 -15.48
C TYR A 87 -6.60 1.55 -16.84
N ASP A 88 -6.31 2.50 -17.71
CA ASP A 88 -5.68 2.27 -19.01
C ASP A 88 -4.29 1.65 -18.86
N THR A 89 -3.50 2.11 -17.88
CA THR A 89 -2.18 1.54 -17.54
C THR A 89 -2.29 0.07 -17.12
N ILE A 90 -3.37 -0.30 -16.41
CA ILE A 90 -3.64 -1.69 -16.03
C ILE A 90 -4.07 -2.50 -17.25
N CYS A 91 -5.00 -1.99 -18.07
CA CYS A 91 -5.44 -2.65 -19.29
C CYS A 91 -4.29 -2.90 -20.29
N ALA A 92 -3.27 -2.02 -20.33
CA ALA A 92 -2.08 -2.23 -21.14
C ALA A 92 -1.22 -3.44 -20.70
N LYS A 93 -1.35 -3.90 -19.45
CA LYS A 93 -0.61 -5.05 -18.90
C LYS A 93 -1.47 -6.29 -18.69
N PHE A 94 -2.79 -6.15 -18.74
CA PHE A 94 -3.76 -7.20 -18.45
C PHE A 94 -4.90 -7.18 -19.47
N ASN A 95 -5.08 -8.29 -20.20
CA ASN A 95 -6.20 -8.48 -21.10
C ASN A 95 -7.42 -9.02 -20.36
N GLY A 96 -8.62 -8.91 -20.95
CA GLY A 96 -9.85 -9.43 -20.36
C GLY A 96 -10.46 -8.53 -19.28
N LEU A 97 -10.00 -7.28 -19.19
CA LEU A 97 -10.56 -6.25 -18.31
C LEU A 97 -11.66 -5.42 -18.99
N GLU A 98 -12.06 -5.82 -20.19
CA GLU A 98 -13.08 -5.16 -21.00
C GLU A 98 -14.48 -5.47 -20.45
N GLY A 99 -15.24 -4.42 -20.14
CA GLY A 99 -16.64 -4.54 -19.75
C GLY A 99 -16.99 -3.81 -18.45
N PRO A 100 -18.25 -3.37 -18.31
CA PRO A 100 -18.66 -2.47 -17.23
C PRO A 100 -18.53 -3.10 -15.83
N LYS A 101 -18.77 -4.41 -15.71
CA LYS A 101 -18.63 -5.13 -14.43
C LYS A 101 -17.17 -5.24 -13.98
N VAL A 102 -16.28 -5.63 -14.89
CA VAL A 102 -14.85 -5.79 -14.60
C VAL A 102 -14.21 -4.43 -14.33
N LYS A 103 -14.53 -3.41 -15.14
CA LYS A 103 -14.11 -2.03 -14.89
C LYS A 103 -14.56 -1.54 -13.51
N LYS A 104 -15.83 -1.77 -13.14
CA LYS A 104 -16.33 -1.44 -11.80
C LYS A 104 -15.55 -2.15 -10.70
N TRP A 105 -15.23 -3.43 -10.88
CA TRP A 105 -14.41 -4.18 -9.92
C TRP A 105 -13.00 -3.59 -9.78
N VAL A 106 -12.31 -3.31 -10.90
CA VAL A 106 -10.96 -2.73 -10.89
C VAL A 106 -10.95 -1.37 -10.21
N MET A 107 -11.90 -0.49 -10.54
CA MET A 107 -12.05 0.83 -9.92
C MET A 107 -12.34 0.75 -8.42
N GLY A 108 -13.15 -0.22 -7.99
CA GLY A 108 -13.39 -0.51 -6.58
C GLY A 108 -12.12 -0.98 -5.89
N LYS A 109 -11.41 -1.94 -6.50
CA LYS A 109 -10.17 -2.52 -5.98
C LYS A 109 -9.07 -1.46 -5.80
N MET A 110 -8.95 -0.53 -6.73
CA MET A 110 -8.07 0.64 -6.59
C MET A 110 -8.38 1.44 -5.33
N GLY A 111 -9.66 1.75 -5.10
CA GLY A 111 -10.11 2.51 -3.94
C GLY A 111 -9.84 1.78 -2.62
N ASP A 112 -10.12 0.47 -2.57
CA ASP A 112 -9.84 -0.36 -1.40
C ASP A 112 -8.34 -0.38 -1.07
N LEU A 113 -7.50 -0.55 -2.09
CA LEU A 113 -6.04 -0.55 -1.95
C LEU A 113 -5.50 0.81 -1.53
N PHE A 114 -6.08 1.92 -2.05
CA PHE A 114 -5.71 3.28 -1.65
C PHE A 114 -6.04 3.54 -0.18
N CYS A 115 -7.27 3.26 0.23
CA CYS A 115 -7.72 3.43 1.61
C CYS A 115 -6.88 2.57 2.57
N GLY A 116 -6.66 1.30 2.24
CA GLY A 116 -5.86 0.38 3.05
C GLY A 116 -4.39 0.82 3.15
N TRP A 117 -3.78 1.25 2.05
CA TRP A 117 -2.42 1.77 2.07
C TRP A 117 -2.30 3.06 2.89
N ARG A 118 -3.22 4.01 2.73
CA ARG A 118 -3.20 5.27 3.50
C ARG A 118 -3.36 5.02 5.00
N GLN A 119 -4.14 4.01 5.37
CA GLN A 119 -4.26 3.55 6.75
C GLN A 119 -2.96 2.89 7.24
N GLU A 120 -2.38 1.96 6.46
CA GLU A 120 -1.09 1.32 6.76
C GLU A 120 0.01 2.36 7.03
N ILE A 121 0.09 3.40 6.20
CA ILE A 121 1.06 4.49 6.35
C ILE A 121 0.82 5.25 7.66
N ARG A 122 -0.43 5.62 7.95
CA ARG A 122 -0.76 6.32 9.19
C ARG A 122 -0.41 5.46 10.41
N ASP A 123 -0.85 4.22 10.44
CA ASP A 123 -0.68 3.35 11.61
C ASP A 123 0.78 2.96 11.85
N SER A 124 1.61 2.95 10.79
CA SER A 124 3.03 2.57 10.89
C SER A 124 3.98 3.73 11.15
N HIS A 125 3.63 4.94 10.71
CA HIS A 125 4.56 6.08 10.66
C HIS A 125 4.08 7.34 11.40
N PHE A 126 2.81 7.40 11.81
CA PHE A 126 2.29 8.55 12.56
C PHE A 126 2.10 8.21 14.04
N ASP A 127 2.74 8.99 14.90
CA ASP A 127 2.64 8.90 16.35
C ASP A 127 2.42 10.30 16.94
N LEU A 128 1.33 10.48 17.70
CA LEU A 128 1.00 11.76 18.35
C LEU A 128 1.94 12.10 19.51
N ASP A 129 2.57 11.09 20.12
CA ASP A 129 3.47 11.27 21.26
C ASP A 129 4.90 11.61 20.80
N MET A 130 5.19 11.47 19.50
CA MET A 130 6.47 11.84 18.89
C MET A 130 6.54 13.35 18.60
N PRO A 131 7.68 14.03 18.82
CA PRO A 131 7.85 15.43 18.41
C PRO A 131 7.61 15.63 16.90
N LEU A 132 6.93 16.73 16.53
CA LEU A 132 6.52 17.00 15.14
C LEU A 132 7.68 16.93 14.13
N HIS A 133 8.85 17.47 14.49
CA HIS A 133 10.04 17.43 13.66
C HIS A 133 10.52 16.00 13.37
N ASP A 134 10.38 15.09 14.34
CA ASP A 134 10.79 13.70 14.19
C ASP A 134 9.74 12.91 13.39
N GLN A 135 8.45 13.26 13.52
CA GLN A 135 7.38 12.72 12.67
C GLN A 135 7.63 13.01 11.19
N TYR A 136 8.06 14.22 10.83
CA TYR A 136 8.39 14.56 9.44
C TYR A 136 9.53 13.71 8.86
N ARG A 137 10.44 13.21 9.70
CA ARG A 137 11.56 12.35 9.31
C ARG A 137 11.20 10.87 9.31
N HIS A 138 10.11 10.51 9.98
CA HIS A 138 9.62 9.14 10.07
C HIS A 138 8.58 8.87 8.98
N PHE A 139 9.05 8.76 7.72
CA PHE A 139 8.18 8.52 6.57
C PHE A 139 8.50 7.19 5.87
N ASP A 140 7.51 6.62 5.20
CA ASP A 140 7.72 5.45 4.34
C ASP A 140 8.46 5.88 3.07
N HIS A 141 9.53 5.16 2.71
CA HIS A 141 10.29 5.39 1.48
C HIS A 141 9.46 5.45 0.17
N ARG A 142 8.23 4.90 0.17
CA ARG A 142 7.30 4.96 -0.98
C ARG A 142 6.52 6.27 -1.07
N VAL A 143 6.48 7.06 0.00
CA VAL A 143 5.75 8.33 0.07
C VAL A 143 6.74 9.46 -0.20
N ASP A 144 6.29 10.45 -0.97
CA ASP A 144 7.07 11.65 -1.19
C ASP A 144 7.21 12.46 0.13
N PRO A 145 8.41 12.95 0.50
CA PRO A 145 8.62 13.65 1.77
C PRO A 145 7.79 14.93 1.94
N ASP A 146 7.55 15.68 0.86
CA ASP A 146 6.72 16.89 0.89
C ASP A 146 5.24 16.52 1.08
N GLN A 147 4.79 15.48 0.39
CA GLN A 147 3.45 14.93 0.60
C GLN A 147 3.26 14.41 2.02
N TRP A 148 4.28 13.77 2.60
CA TRP A 148 4.24 13.27 3.98
C TRP A 148 4.09 14.40 4.99
N ARG A 149 4.90 15.48 4.87
CA ARG A 149 4.80 16.64 5.77
C ARG A 149 3.38 17.22 5.80
N GLN A 150 2.81 17.45 4.62
CA GLN A 150 1.42 17.93 4.48
C GLN A 150 0.42 16.97 5.12
N TYR A 151 0.65 15.66 4.97
CA TYR A 151 -0.24 14.66 5.55
C TYR A 151 -0.15 14.65 7.09
N VAL A 152 1.05 14.74 7.66
CA VAL A 152 1.27 14.88 9.10
C VAL A 152 0.58 16.12 9.64
N ASP A 153 0.75 17.28 8.99
CA ASP A 153 0.09 18.53 9.37
C ASP A 153 -1.43 18.37 9.39
N TYR A 154 -1.99 17.72 8.36
CA TYR A 154 -3.41 17.39 8.33
C TYR A 154 -3.83 16.47 9.49
N LEU A 155 -3.02 15.47 9.86
CA LEU A 155 -3.36 14.53 10.94
C LEU A 155 -3.41 15.20 12.32
N HIS A 156 -2.68 16.31 12.52
CA HIS A 156 -2.74 17.14 13.73
C HIS A 156 -3.98 18.05 13.78
N THR A 157 -4.75 18.17 12.70
CA THR A 157 -5.97 18.99 12.69
C THR A 157 -7.11 18.35 13.49
N PRO A 158 -8.00 19.17 14.09
CA PRO A 158 -9.23 18.67 14.72
C PRO A 158 -10.10 17.87 13.75
N GLU A 159 -10.12 18.23 12.47
CA GLU A 159 -10.90 17.53 11.44
C GLU A 159 -10.48 16.06 11.29
N ALA A 160 -9.17 15.79 11.26
CA ALA A 160 -8.65 14.43 11.16
C ALA A 160 -9.03 13.59 12.39
N ASN A 161 -9.04 14.21 13.58
CA ASN A 161 -9.45 13.57 14.82
C ASN A 161 -10.94 13.19 14.79
N VAL A 162 -11.81 14.11 14.34
CA VAL A 162 -13.26 13.88 14.21
C VAL A 162 -13.56 12.74 13.23
N ILE A 163 -12.91 12.72 12.07
CA ILE A 163 -13.10 11.65 11.06
C ILE A 163 -12.65 10.30 11.63
N SER A 164 -11.51 10.27 12.33
CA SER A 164 -10.97 9.05 12.94
C SER A 164 -11.93 8.48 14.00
N LYS A 165 -12.48 9.33 14.89
CA LYS A 165 -13.48 8.94 15.90
C LYS A 165 -14.75 8.38 15.26
N ARG A 166 -15.26 9.04 14.21
CA ARG A 166 -16.44 8.58 13.48
C ARG A 166 -16.22 7.22 12.82
N ASN A 167 -15.07 7.01 12.19
CA ASN A 167 -14.73 5.74 11.55
C ASN A 167 -14.62 4.60 12.58
N LYS A 168 -14.00 4.84 13.74
CA LYS A 168 -13.96 3.87 14.85
C LYS A 168 -15.37 3.52 15.37
N ALA A 169 -16.25 4.50 15.50
CA ALA A 169 -17.64 4.27 15.93
C ALA A 169 -18.45 3.44 14.92
N ASN A 170 -18.15 3.53 13.63
CA ASN A 170 -18.79 2.72 12.59
C ASN A 170 -18.24 1.29 12.51
N GLN A 171 -17.01 1.03 12.99
CA GLN A 171 -16.40 -0.32 13.02
C GLN A 171 -16.87 -1.18 14.20
N GLY A 172 -17.50 -0.57 15.21
CA GLY A 172 -18.05 -1.26 16.39
C GLY A 172 -19.55 -1.56 16.32
N LYS A 173 -20.17 -1.47 15.13
CA LYS A 173 -21.56 -1.87 14.85
C LYS A 173 -21.55 -3.01 13.83
#